data_AF-A0A2D7QVG6-F1
#
_entry.id   AF-A0A2D7QVG6-F1
#
_cell.length_a   1.000
_cell.length_b   1.000
_cell.length_c   1.000
_cell.angle_alpha   90.00
_cell.angle_beta   90.00
_cell.angle_gamma   90.00
#
_symmetry.space_group_name_H-M   'P 1'
#
loop_
_entity.id
_entity.type
_entity.pdbx_description
1 polymer ?
#
loop_
_entity_poly.entity_id
_entity_poly.type
_entity_poly.pdbx_seq_one_letter_code
_entity_poly.pdbx_strand_id
1 'polypeptide(L)'
;KGSSINNTAISFESIANGDYPVSRPLYFYVKNAHRGVIDGLDGFIAEFVDEDTFGEEGYLTDKGLIPSPEDVRSGFAEDALGAVKLAL
;
A
#
# COMPACT_ATOMS: atom_id res chain seq x y z
N LYS A 1 -0.39 15.41 -21.27
CA LYS A 1 -1.86 15.46 -21.43
C LYS A 1 -2.36 14.03 -21.44
N GLY A 2 -2.85 13.54 -20.30
CA GLY A 2 -3.38 12.17 -20.17
C GLY A 2 -4.73 12.08 -20.87
N SER A 3 -4.91 11.06 -21.70
CA SER A 3 -6.17 10.81 -22.40
C SER A 3 -7.18 10.18 -21.46
N SER A 4 -8.43 10.60 -21.54
CA SER A 4 -9.57 9.95 -20.91
C SER A 4 -9.75 8.53 -21.46
N ILE A 5 -10.05 7.58 -20.58
CA ILE A 5 -10.53 6.24 -20.94
C ILE A 5 -11.92 6.14 -20.31
N ASN A 6 -12.94 5.91 -21.15
CA ASN A 6 -14.33 5.62 -20.73
C ASN A 6 -15.08 6.68 -19.92
N ASN A 7 -14.98 7.96 -20.27
CA ASN A 7 -15.86 9.03 -19.74
C ASN A 7 -15.85 9.26 -18.21
N THR A 8 -14.95 8.61 -17.47
CA THR A 8 -14.75 8.84 -16.03
C THR A 8 -13.69 9.91 -15.84
N ALA A 9 -14.01 10.95 -15.06
CA ALA A 9 -13.07 12.00 -14.71
C ALA A 9 -11.95 11.45 -13.82
N ILE A 10 -10.71 11.84 -14.08
CA ILE A 10 -9.55 11.50 -13.23
C ILE A 10 -9.74 12.22 -11.89
N SER A 11 -10.18 11.50 -10.86
CA SER A 11 -10.20 11.95 -9.47
C SER A 11 -9.45 10.96 -8.58
N PHE A 12 -8.84 11.44 -7.50
CA PHE A 12 -8.20 10.58 -6.49
C PHE A 12 -9.14 9.49 -5.98
N GLU A 13 -10.40 9.83 -5.80
CA GLU A 13 -11.47 8.94 -5.34
C GLU A 13 -11.73 7.77 -6.31
N SER A 14 -11.71 8.02 -7.63
CA SER A 14 -11.87 6.96 -8.65
C SER A 14 -10.69 5.98 -8.68
N ILE A 15 -9.48 6.44 -8.32
CA ILE A 15 -8.28 5.61 -8.28
C ILE A 15 -8.23 4.79 -6.99
N ALA A 16 -8.56 5.40 -5.85
CA ALA A 16 -8.59 4.72 -4.55
C ALA A 16 -9.65 3.59 -4.52
N ASN A 17 -10.78 3.76 -5.21
CA ASN A 17 -11.86 2.77 -5.27
C ASN A 17 -11.63 1.64 -6.31
N GLY A 18 -10.52 1.66 -7.07
CA GLY A 18 -10.21 0.63 -8.06
C GLY A 18 -10.98 0.75 -9.39
N ASP A 19 -11.81 1.79 -9.56
CA ASP A 19 -12.55 2.08 -10.80
C ASP A 19 -11.69 2.75 -11.88
N TYR A 20 -10.43 3.07 -11.57
CA TYR A 20 -9.45 3.51 -12.56
C TYR A 20 -8.72 2.30 -13.16
N PRO A 21 -8.99 1.90 -14.42
CA PRO A 21 -8.49 0.66 -15.01
C PRO A 21 -6.96 0.59 -15.19
N VAL A 22 -6.23 1.63 -14.80
CA VAL A 22 -4.76 1.73 -14.92
C VAL A 22 -4.05 1.71 -13.55
N SER A 23 -4.77 1.85 -12.42
CA SER A 23 -4.13 1.72 -11.10
C SER A 23 -3.89 0.25 -10.80
N ARG A 24 -2.62 -0.16 -10.79
CA ARG A 24 -2.23 -1.53 -10.45
C ARG A 24 -1.86 -1.57 -8.98
N PRO A 25 -2.60 -2.31 -8.14
CA PRO A 25 -2.22 -2.46 -6.75
C PRO A 25 -0.83 -3.09 -6.64
N LEU A 26 0.00 -2.53 -5.78
CA LEU A 26 1.31 -3.05 -5.45
C LEU A 26 1.19 -3.85 -4.15
N TYR A 27 1.58 -5.12 -4.19
CA TYR A 27 1.55 -5.99 -3.02
C TYR A 27 2.96 -6.34 -2.58
N PHE A 28 3.20 -6.25 -1.27
CA PHE A 28 4.41 -6.75 -0.63
C PHE A 28 4.09 -8.04 0.11
N TYR A 29 4.73 -9.13 -0.32
CA TYR A 29 4.57 -10.43 0.33
C TYR A 29 5.78 -10.72 1.20
N VAL A 30 5.52 -10.98 2.48
CA VAL A 30 6.55 -11.33 3.45
C VAL A 30 6.36 -12.77 3.90
N LYS A 31 7.43 -13.55 3.86
CA LYS A 31 7.45 -14.88 4.48
C LYS A 31 7.73 -14.74 5.97
N ASN A 32 6.74 -15.06 6.81
CA ASN A 32 6.91 -14.97 8.26
C ASN A 32 8.06 -15.84 8.80
N ALA A 33 8.42 -16.93 8.11
CA ALA A 33 9.58 -17.75 8.45
C ALA A 33 10.94 -17.02 8.37
N HIS A 34 11.00 -15.84 7.74
CA HIS A 34 12.23 -15.05 7.62
C HIS A 34 12.34 -13.92 8.66
N ARG A 35 11.25 -13.62 9.39
CA ARG A 35 11.27 -12.63 10.47
C ARG A 35 12.16 -13.12 11.62
N GLY A 36 12.94 -12.22 12.22
CA GLY A 36 13.96 -12.57 13.21
C GLY A 36 15.15 -13.42 12.71
N VAL A 37 15.19 -13.83 11.43
CA VAL A 37 16.32 -14.54 10.81
C VAL A 37 17.10 -13.62 9.88
N ILE A 38 16.38 -12.77 9.14
CA ILE A 38 16.99 -11.74 8.28
C ILE A 38 17.08 -10.46 9.08
N ASP A 39 18.31 -10.02 9.33
CA ASP A 39 18.58 -8.76 10.04
C ASP A 39 17.91 -7.58 9.31
N GLY A 40 17.17 -6.78 10.08
CA GLY A 40 16.49 -5.58 9.58
C GLY A 40 15.18 -5.84 8.81
N LEU A 41 14.76 -7.08 8.60
CA LEU A 41 13.49 -7.36 7.89
C LEU A 41 12.28 -6.79 8.64
N ASP A 42 12.21 -6.98 9.96
CA ASP A 42 11.09 -6.44 10.75
C ASP A 42 11.07 -4.91 10.75
N GLY A 43 12.25 -4.27 10.74
CA GLY A 43 12.38 -2.83 10.58
C GLY A 43 11.93 -2.34 9.21
N PHE A 44 12.29 -3.07 8.13
CA PHE A 44 11.82 -2.78 6.78
C PHE A 44 10.29 -2.88 6.67
N ILE A 45 9.69 -3.90 7.31
CA ILE A 45 8.24 -4.09 7.31
C ILE A 45 7.55 -2.95 8.05
N ALA A 46 8.05 -2.60 9.24
CA ALA A 46 7.49 -1.52 10.05
C ALA A 46 7.57 -0.18 9.32
N GLU A 47 8.70 0.13 8.70
CA GLU A 47 8.89 1.34 7.88
C GLU A 47 7.88 1.40 6.72
N PHE A 48 7.66 0.28 6.01
CA PHE A 48 6.84 0.27 4.81
C PHE A 48 5.33 0.41 5.08
N VAL A 49 4.90 0.18 6.32
CA VAL A 49 3.52 0.35 6.78
C VAL A 49 3.36 1.51 7.76
N ASP A 50 4.38 2.36 7.88
CA ASP A 50 4.31 3.59 8.67
C ASP A 50 3.54 4.67 7.91
N GLU A 51 2.71 5.47 8.60
CA GLU A 51 1.92 6.54 7.96
C GLU A 51 2.82 7.61 7.30
N ASP A 52 4.02 7.87 7.83
CA ASP A 52 5.00 8.79 7.22
C ASP A 52 5.61 8.21 5.92
N THR A 53 5.35 6.93 5.63
CA THR A 53 5.80 6.22 4.44
C THR A 53 4.70 6.08 3.40
N PHE A 54 3.65 5.31 3.71
CA PHE A 54 2.60 4.91 2.77
C PHE A 54 1.24 5.59 3.00
N GLY A 55 1.17 6.50 3.98
CA GLY A 55 -0.01 7.30 4.30
C GLY A 55 -0.25 8.44 3.31
N GLU A 56 -1.26 9.26 3.58
CA GLU A 56 -1.66 10.35 2.68
C GLU A 56 -0.56 11.40 2.47
N GLU A 57 0.18 11.70 3.53
CA GLU A 57 1.32 12.64 3.51
C GLU A 57 2.68 11.92 3.46
N GLY A 58 2.68 10.60 3.26
CA GLY A 58 3.91 9.80 3.29
C GLY A 58 4.77 9.94 2.04
N TYR A 59 6.07 9.63 2.16
CA TYR A 59 7.03 9.84 1.06
C TYR A 59 6.80 8.94 -0.17
N LEU A 60 5.97 7.90 -0.07
CA LEU A 60 5.57 7.10 -1.23
C LEU A 60 4.62 7.87 -2.15
N THR A 61 3.83 8.79 -1.60
CA THR A 61 2.97 9.70 -2.37
C THR A 61 3.82 10.62 -3.25
N ASP A 62 4.92 11.16 -2.72
CA ASP A 62 5.90 11.94 -3.49
C ASP A 62 6.56 11.15 -4.62
N LYS A 63 6.66 9.82 -4.45
CA LYS A 63 7.21 8.88 -5.44
C LYS A 63 6.15 8.40 -6.44
N GLY A 64 4.94 8.93 -6.38
CA GLY A 64 3.86 8.64 -7.32
C GLY A 64 3.07 7.38 -7.01
N LEU A 65 3.20 6.82 -5.80
CA LEU A 65 2.24 5.84 -5.30
C LEU A 65 1.00 6.56 -4.79
N ILE A 66 -0.14 5.88 -4.89
CA ILE A 66 -1.40 6.41 -4.41
C ILE A 66 -1.74 5.61 -3.14
N PRO A 67 -1.92 6.28 -2.00
CA PRO A 67 -2.24 5.61 -0.76
C PRO A 67 -3.63 4.96 -0.87
N SER A 68 -3.74 3.72 -0.36
CA SER A 68 -5.04 3.07 -0.16
C SER A 68 -5.87 3.84 0.88
N PRO A 69 -7.19 3.66 0.99
CA PRO A 69 -7.98 4.25 2.07
C PRO A 69 -7.43 3.95 3.48
N GLU A 70 -7.64 4.85 4.44
CA GLU A 70 -7.07 4.78 5.81
C GLU A 70 -7.44 3.48 6.54
N ASP A 71 -8.68 3.02 6.41
CA ASP A 71 -9.17 1.77 7.01
C ASP A 71 -8.44 0.55 6.45
N VAL A 72 -8.19 0.55 5.14
CA VAL A 72 -7.42 -0.50 4.45
C VAL A 72 -5.95 -0.46 4.87
N ARG A 73 -5.32 0.73 4.92
CA ARG A 73 -3.91 0.87 5.33
C ARG A 73 -3.70 0.45 6.78
N SER A 74 -4.59 0.87 7.68
CA SER A 74 -4.55 0.52 9.10
C SER A 74 -4.63 -0.99 9.31
N GLY A 75 -5.54 -1.66 8.59
CA GLY A 75 -5.63 -3.12 8.59
C GLY A 75 -4.35 -3.80 8.10
N PHE A 76 -3.76 -3.29 7.01
CA PHE A 76 -2.48 -3.82 6.51
C PHE A 76 -1.32 -3.60 7.48
N ALA A 77 -1.26 -2.45 8.17
CA ALA A 77 -0.25 -2.19 9.18
C ALA A 77 -0.39 -3.14 10.37
N GLU A 78 -1.61 -3.34 10.88
CA GLU A 78 -1.89 -4.29 11.96
C GLU A 78 -1.48 -5.71 11.57
N ASP A 79 -1.91 -6.18 10.39
CA ASP A 79 -1.58 -7.52 9.89
C ASP A 79 -0.07 -7.71 9.69
N ALA A 80 0.60 -6.71 9.10
CA ALA A 80 2.02 -6.74 8.83
C ALA A 80 2.85 -6.70 10.13
N LEU A 81 2.49 -5.88 11.11
CA LEU A 81 3.21 -5.82 12.40
C LEU A 81 2.90 -7.06 13.26
N GLY A 82 1.67 -7.57 13.20
CA GLY A 82 1.23 -8.78 13.88
C GLY A 82 1.72 -10.08 13.25
N ALA A 83 2.41 -10.01 12.10
CA ALA A 83 2.81 -11.17 11.31
C ALA A 83 1.64 -12.14 11.02
N VAL A 84 0.47 -11.57 10.74
CA VAL A 84 -0.74 -12.34 10.42
C VAL A 84 -0.50 -13.18 9.17
N LYS A 85 -0.91 -14.44 9.22
CA LYS A 85 -0.81 -15.32 8.05
C LYS A 85 -1.85 -14.91 7.02
N LEU A 86 -1.39 -14.61 5.82
CA LEU A 86 -2.27 -14.42 4.68
C LEU A 86 -3.09 -15.69 4.42
N ALA A 87 -4.42 -15.58 4.55
CA ALA A 87 -5.35 -16.59 4.10
C ALA A 87 -5.72 -16.28 2.63
N LEU A 88 -5.37 -17.19 1.72
CA LEU A 88 -5.77 -17.16 0.31
C LEU A 88 -7.05 -17.96 0.09
#